data_AF-A0A7W1G0S8-F1
#
_entry.id   AF-A0A7W1G0S8-F1
#
_cell.length_a   1.000
_cell.length_b   1.000
_cell.length_c   1.000
_cell.angle_alpha   90.00
_cell.angle_beta   90.00
_cell.angle_gamma   90.00
#
_symmetry.space_group_name_H-M   'P 1'
#
loop_
_entity.id
_entity.type
_entity.pdbx_description
1 polymer ?
#
loop_
_entity_poly.entity_id
_entity_poly.type
_entity_poly.pdbx_seq_one_letter_code
_entity_poly.pdbx_strand_id
1 'polypeptide(L)'
;SHKLLVKAKKLAQTYEKYPLLIELQQLEHLIANISMNTVQVKQLFENGHKEFTENIAALKEQMEHRKIINLLVYKRSIRGRLIRNEEDKKEIYNQAHLLLNKNPQTLLSYKAGMFHHNIKELYYYSINDIKSAYQNSKDSIRFMESKPILLTQELHNYMFALNNLMNAQIVLNKYEEVKNITDKLKSIPAITITEKVRIFGFCTSKEILYLTHTGRYKEGLEHVATIENQLLFYQNKIHKPAFFVVCANIEELFIVCGKFKQALHWNNKILNDPRIESFYDFYSNARISEMIIHYELENTEKVQSLLKSYYKFLTKNKRKFKYESGLIYFLKNVLNITRPKELKEEFIRFREELLRLTKDPYEKEAFDFFDLIAWLESKIENRPFETIMKEKIGKAY
;
A
#
# COMPACT_ATOMS: atom_id res chain seq x y z
N SER A 1 -22.17 0.63 -43.45
CA SER A 1 -22.38 -0.05 -42.15
C SER A 1 -21.38 -1.18 -41.88
N HIS A 2 -21.25 -2.21 -42.74
CA HIS A 2 -20.34 -3.35 -42.51
C HIS A 2 -18.85 -2.96 -42.31
N LYS A 3 -18.31 -2.05 -43.12
CA LYS A 3 -16.92 -1.55 -42.97
C LYS A 3 -16.64 -0.90 -41.59
N LEU A 4 -17.65 -0.24 -41.00
CA LEU A 4 -17.52 0.38 -39.68
C LEU A 4 -17.51 -0.68 -38.57
N LEU A 5 -18.33 -1.73 -38.71
CA LEU A 5 -18.41 -2.85 -37.77
C LEU A 5 -17.10 -3.64 -37.70
N VAL A 6 -16.52 -3.97 -38.86
CA VAL A 6 -15.20 -4.63 -38.94
C VAL A 6 -14.10 -3.76 -38.30
N LYS A 7 -14.12 -2.44 -38.56
CA LYS A 7 -13.16 -1.51 -37.94
C LYS A 7 -13.34 -1.45 -36.41
N ALA A 8 -14.58 -1.39 -35.93
CA ALA A 8 -14.90 -1.38 -34.51
C ALA A 8 -14.45 -2.69 -33.82
N LYS A 9 -14.71 -3.85 -34.45
CA LYS A 9 -14.30 -5.16 -33.93
C LYS A 9 -12.78 -5.29 -33.85
N LYS A 10 -12.05 -4.88 -34.90
CA LYS A 10 -10.58 -4.86 -34.90
C LYS A 10 -10.02 -3.97 -33.80
N LEU A 11 -10.63 -2.81 -33.57
CA LEU A 11 -10.24 -1.90 -32.49
C LEU A 11 -10.51 -2.53 -31.11
N ALA A 12 -11.70 -3.10 -30.92
CA ALA A 12 -12.08 -3.77 -29.69
C ALA A 12 -11.19 -4.98 -29.39
N GLN A 13 -10.78 -5.75 -30.41
CA GLN A 13 -9.81 -6.86 -30.29
C GLN A 13 -8.44 -6.33 -29.87
N THR A 14 -7.95 -5.28 -30.54
CA THR A 14 -6.65 -4.65 -30.25
C THR A 14 -6.56 -4.16 -28.80
N TYR A 15 -7.66 -3.65 -28.26
CA TYR A 15 -7.73 -3.14 -26.89
C TYR A 15 -8.36 -4.10 -25.87
N GLU A 16 -8.57 -5.37 -26.24
CA GLU A 16 -9.17 -6.40 -25.40
C GLU A 16 -10.50 -5.96 -24.73
N LYS A 17 -11.35 -5.23 -25.47
CA LYS A 17 -12.66 -4.76 -24.98
C LYS A 17 -13.71 -5.86 -25.13
N TYR A 18 -13.57 -6.95 -24.38
CA TYR A 18 -14.42 -8.14 -24.48
C TYR A 18 -15.94 -7.87 -24.38
N PRO A 19 -16.45 -7.00 -23.48
CA PRO A 19 -17.87 -6.67 -23.47
C PRO A 19 -18.35 -6.08 -24.80
N LEU A 20 -17.55 -5.17 -25.38
CA LEU A 20 -17.85 -4.58 -26.68
C LEU A 20 -17.71 -5.60 -27.82
N LEU A 21 -16.76 -6.54 -27.75
CA LEU A 21 -16.64 -7.61 -28.75
C LEU A 21 -17.89 -8.50 -28.78
N ILE A 22 -18.43 -8.84 -27.62
CA ILE A 22 -19.68 -9.61 -27.48
C ILE A 22 -20.85 -8.84 -28.10
N GLU A 23 -20.99 -7.54 -27.79
CA GLU A 23 -22.04 -6.69 -28.36
C GLU A 23 -21.91 -6.52 -29.89
N LEU A 24 -20.71 -6.22 -30.38
CA LEU A 24 -20.44 -6.06 -31.81
C LEU A 24 -20.75 -7.35 -32.57
N GLN A 25 -20.49 -8.51 -31.97
CA GLN A 25 -20.81 -9.79 -32.58
C GLN A 25 -22.32 -10.08 -32.60
N GLN A 26 -23.06 -9.70 -31.56
CA GLN A 26 -24.53 -9.76 -31.59
C GLN A 26 -25.11 -8.87 -32.69
N LEU A 27 -24.53 -7.68 -32.90
CA LEU A 27 -24.89 -6.80 -34.01
C LEU A 27 -24.54 -7.39 -35.37
N GLU A 28 -23.41 -8.09 -35.51
CA GLU A 28 -23.05 -8.84 -36.73
C GLU A 28 -24.11 -9.89 -37.07
N HIS A 29 -24.56 -10.67 -36.09
CA HIS A 29 -25.63 -11.66 -36.27
C HIS A 29 -26.96 -11.01 -36.69
N LEU A 30 -27.35 -9.90 -36.05
CA LEU A 30 -28.57 -9.18 -36.41
C LEU A 30 -28.54 -8.67 -37.86
N ILE A 31 -27.42 -8.08 -38.28
CA ILE A 31 -27.26 -7.57 -39.65
C ILE A 31 -27.27 -8.72 -40.67
N ALA A 32 -26.61 -9.84 -40.37
CA ALA A 32 -26.59 -11.01 -41.25
C ALA A 32 -27.99 -11.60 -41.45
N ASN A 33 -28.79 -11.67 -40.38
CA ASN A 33 -30.18 -12.12 -40.43
C ASN A 33 -31.07 -11.17 -41.25
N ILE A 34 -30.94 -9.85 -41.06
CA ILE A 34 -31.72 -8.85 -41.79
C ILE A 34 -31.35 -8.82 -43.29
N SER A 35 -30.06 -8.99 -43.60
CA SER A 35 -29.56 -8.93 -44.98
C SER A 35 -29.76 -10.21 -45.79
N MET A 36 -30.26 -11.29 -45.18
CA MET A 36 -30.43 -12.61 -45.79
C MET A 36 -29.17 -13.14 -46.51
N ASN A 37 -27.99 -12.71 -46.08
CA ASN A 37 -26.72 -13.08 -46.71
C ASN A 37 -26.26 -14.45 -46.19
N THR A 38 -26.67 -15.51 -46.88
CA THR A 38 -26.43 -16.92 -46.48
C THR A 38 -24.95 -17.28 -46.33
N VAL A 39 -24.05 -16.64 -47.09
CA VAL A 39 -22.60 -16.84 -46.99
C VAL A 39 -22.04 -16.23 -45.71
N GLN A 40 -22.44 -14.99 -45.38
CA GLN A 40 -22.05 -14.35 -44.12
C GLN A 40 -22.62 -15.07 -42.91
N VAL A 41 -23.87 -15.53 -43.00
CA VAL A 41 -24.51 -16.34 -41.95
C VAL A 41 -23.69 -17.61 -41.69
N LYS A 42 -23.30 -18.36 -42.73
CA LYS A 42 -22.47 -19.57 -42.58
C LYS A 42 -21.12 -19.29 -41.92
N GLN A 43 -20.41 -18.25 -42.34
CA GLN A 43 -19.12 -17.86 -41.74
C GLN A 43 -19.25 -17.45 -40.26
N LEU A 44 -20.33 -16.75 -39.90
CA LEU A 44 -20.63 -16.37 -38.52
C LEU A 44 -20.95 -17.59 -37.65
N PHE A 45 -21.63 -18.60 -38.19
CA PHE A 45 -21.87 -19.86 -37.48
C PHE A 45 -20.59 -20.67 -37.28
N GLU A 46 -19.73 -20.79 -38.31
CA GLU A 46 -18.53 -21.63 -38.26
C GLU A 46 -17.42 -21.03 -37.37
N ASN A 47 -17.13 -19.73 -37.50
CA ASN A 47 -16.04 -19.07 -36.78
C ASN A 47 -16.51 -18.13 -35.66
N GLY A 48 -17.69 -17.52 -35.83
CA GLY A 48 -18.22 -16.57 -34.85
C GLY A 48 -18.55 -17.26 -33.52
N HIS A 49 -19.16 -18.45 -33.53
CA HIS A 49 -19.50 -19.10 -32.25
C HIS A 49 -18.27 -19.42 -31.39
N LYS A 50 -17.16 -19.82 -32.03
CA LYS A 50 -15.88 -20.03 -31.36
C LYS A 50 -15.34 -18.71 -30.79
N GLU A 51 -15.24 -17.66 -31.60
CA GLU A 51 -14.78 -16.33 -31.17
C GLU A 51 -15.62 -15.78 -30.01
N PHE A 52 -16.94 -15.97 -30.06
CA PHE A 52 -17.87 -15.56 -29.00
C PHE A 52 -17.55 -16.26 -27.68
N THR A 53 -17.35 -17.56 -27.74
CA THR A 53 -17.06 -18.40 -26.58
C THR A 53 -15.70 -18.05 -25.98
N GLU A 54 -14.68 -17.79 -26.82
CA GLU A 54 -13.36 -17.33 -26.40
C GLU A 54 -13.42 -15.95 -25.72
N ASN A 55 -14.18 -15.00 -26.28
CA ASN A 55 -14.37 -13.67 -25.70
C ASN A 55 -15.09 -13.74 -24.33
N ILE A 56 -16.11 -14.59 -24.19
CA ILE A 56 -16.78 -14.83 -22.92
C ILE A 56 -15.83 -15.47 -21.91
N ALA A 57 -15.04 -16.46 -22.32
CA ALA A 57 -14.07 -17.12 -21.45
C ALA A 57 -13.02 -16.14 -20.91
N ALA A 58 -12.49 -15.27 -21.78
CA ALA A 58 -11.53 -14.23 -21.40
C ALA A 58 -12.15 -13.22 -20.42
N LEU A 59 -13.37 -12.74 -20.69
CA LEU A 59 -14.09 -11.84 -19.79
C LEU A 59 -14.36 -12.49 -18.43
N LYS A 60 -14.79 -13.75 -18.43
CA LYS A 60 -15.04 -14.53 -17.21
C LYS A 60 -13.77 -14.65 -16.37
N GLU A 61 -12.63 -14.98 -16.98
CA GLU A 61 -11.34 -15.05 -16.28
C GLU A 61 -10.96 -13.71 -15.63
N GLN A 62 -11.13 -12.59 -16.35
CA GLN A 62 -10.91 -11.26 -15.78
C GLN A 62 -11.80 -10.97 -14.56
N MET A 63 -13.08 -11.34 -14.63
CA MET A 63 -14.03 -11.13 -13.55
C MET A 63 -13.71 -11.98 -12.32
N GLU A 64 -13.33 -13.25 -12.50
CA GLU A 64 -12.91 -14.12 -11.40
C GLU A 64 -11.65 -13.60 -10.71
N HIS A 65 -10.64 -13.17 -11.47
CA HIS A 65 -9.44 -12.56 -10.88
C HIS A 65 -9.78 -11.26 -10.14
N ARG A 66 -10.66 -10.42 -10.71
CA ARG A 66 -11.10 -9.18 -10.05
C ARG A 66 -11.86 -9.43 -8.76
N LYS A 67 -12.70 -10.47 -8.72
CA LYS A 67 -13.41 -10.90 -7.50
C LYS A 67 -12.43 -11.28 -6.40
N ILE A 68 -11.38 -12.06 -6.72
CA ILE A 68 -10.33 -12.42 -5.75
C ILE A 68 -9.62 -11.17 -5.24
N ILE A 69 -9.22 -10.25 -6.13
CA ILE A 69 -8.59 -8.97 -5.72
C ILE A 69 -9.47 -8.20 -4.74
N ASN A 70 -10.76 -8.02 -5.07
CA ASN A 70 -11.68 -7.27 -4.23
C ASN A 70 -11.86 -7.92 -2.86
N LEU A 71 -11.93 -9.25 -2.80
CA LEU A 71 -12.03 -10.01 -1.56
C LEU A 71 -10.79 -9.84 -0.68
N LEU A 72 -9.60 -9.93 -1.27
CA LEU A 72 -8.33 -9.72 -0.56
C LEU A 72 -8.19 -8.27 -0.07
N VAL A 73 -8.55 -7.28 -0.88
CA VAL A 73 -8.53 -5.86 -0.50
C VAL A 73 -9.54 -5.57 0.61
N TYR A 74 -10.76 -6.10 0.50
CA TYR A 74 -11.77 -5.97 1.55
C TYR A 74 -11.25 -6.53 2.86
N LYS A 75 -10.72 -7.76 2.85
CA LYS A 75 -10.11 -8.36 4.04
C LYS A 75 -9.00 -7.49 4.61
N ARG A 76 -8.12 -6.94 3.78
CA ARG A 76 -7.07 -6.02 4.26
C ARG A 76 -7.63 -4.78 4.94
N SER A 77 -8.73 -4.22 4.43
CA SER A 77 -9.35 -3.05 5.06
C SER A 77 -9.91 -3.35 6.44
N ILE A 78 -10.52 -4.53 6.65
CA ILE A 78 -11.12 -4.91 7.92
C ILE A 78 -10.14 -5.59 8.89
N ARG A 79 -9.18 -6.37 8.38
CA ARG A 79 -8.22 -7.18 9.14
C ARG A 79 -6.83 -6.57 9.26
N GLY A 80 -6.57 -5.46 8.57
CA GLY A 80 -5.23 -4.92 8.43
C GLY A 80 -4.49 -5.61 7.29
N ARG A 81 -3.38 -5.01 6.85
CA ARG A 81 -2.66 -5.46 5.65
C ARG A 81 -2.11 -6.90 5.76
N LEU A 82 -1.78 -7.32 6.97
CA LEU A 82 -1.02 -8.54 7.25
C LEU A 82 -1.87 -9.61 7.91
N ILE A 83 -1.50 -10.85 7.63
CA ILE A 83 -2.04 -12.02 8.31
C ILE A 83 -1.44 -12.09 9.72
N ARG A 84 -2.30 -12.15 10.73
CA ARG A 84 -1.88 -12.14 12.14
C ARG A 84 -2.21 -13.44 12.90
N ASN A 85 -2.70 -14.47 12.19
CA ASN A 85 -2.95 -15.81 12.71
C ASN A 85 -2.98 -16.85 11.56
N GLU A 86 -2.86 -18.13 11.91
CA GLU A 86 -2.84 -19.23 10.94
C GLU A 86 -4.18 -19.42 10.18
N GLU A 87 -5.31 -19.06 10.78
CA GLU A 87 -6.62 -19.20 10.13
C GLU A 87 -6.76 -18.23 8.95
N ASP A 88 -6.42 -16.95 9.17
CA ASP A 88 -6.35 -15.92 8.14
C ASP A 88 -5.38 -16.31 7.02
N LYS A 89 -4.25 -16.94 7.39
CA LYS A 89 -3.25 -17.44 6.43
C LYS A 89 -3.85 -18.48 5.49
N LYS A 90 -4.50 -19.50 6.06
CA LYS A 90 -5.16 -20.56 5.31
C LYS A 90 -6.27 -19.99 4.43
N GLU A 91 -7.05 -19.06 4.94
CA GLU A 91 -8.16 -18.45 4.20
C GLU A 91 -7.68 -17.65 2.99
N ILE A 92 -6.65 -16.81 3.14
CA ILE A 92 -6.05 -16.04 2.04
C ILE A 92 -5.37 -16.97 1.03
N TYR A 93 -4.66 -18.00 1.50
CA TYR A 93 -4.06 -19.00 0.62
C TYR A 93 -5.12 -19.73 -0.21
N ASN A 94 -6.20 -20.22 0.42
CA ASN A 94 -7.28 -20.91 -0.27
C ASN A 94 -7.92 -20.04 -1.37
N GLN A 95 -7.93 -18.72 -1.22
CA GLN A 95 -8.46 -17.79 -2.22
C GLN A 95 -7.50 -17.52 -3.39
N ALA A 96 -6.18 -17.60 -3.16
CA ALA A 96 -5.17 -17.22 -4.14
C ALA A 96 -4.43 -18.40 -4.80
N HIS A 97 -4.32 -19.55 -4.13
CA HIS A 97 -3.37 -20.63 -4.46
C HIS A 97 -3.47 -21.16 -5.89
N LEU A 98 -4.67 -21.29 -6.44
CA LEU A 98 -4.88 -21.76 -7.83
C LEU A 98 -4.24 -20.83 -8.87
N LEU A 99 -4.01 -19.58 -8.52
CA LEU A 99 -3.40 -18.59 -9.40
C LEU A 99 -1.92 -18.40 -9.10
N LEU A 100 -1.44 -18.62 -7.86
CA LEU A 100 -0.04 -18.36 -7.49
C LEU A 100 0.97 -19.07 -8.40
N ASN A 101 0.66 -20.28 -8.88
CA ASN A 101 1.55 -21.11 -9.69
C ASN A 101 1.29 -21.04 -11.20
N LYS A 102 0.31 -20.26 -11.67
CA LYS A 102 0.05 -20.12 -13.11
C LYS A 102 1.08 -19.21 -13.78
N ASN A 103 1.38 -19.47 -15.04
CA ASN A 103 2.18 -18.57 -15.87
C ASN A 103 1.27 -17.43 -16.40
N PRO A 104 1.61 -16.14 -16.20
CA PRO A 104 0.78 -15.04 -16.71
C PRO A 104 0.64 -15.04 -18.23
N GLN A 105 1.62 -15.59 -18.96
CA GLN A 105 1.59 -15.69 -20.44
C GLN A 105 0.58 -16.71 -20.95
N THR A 106 0.10 -17.63 -20.10
CA THR A 106 -0.88 -18.66 -20.49
C THR A 106 -2.32 -18.22 -20.21
N LEU A 107 -2.53 -16.98 -19.74
CA LEU A 107 -3.85 -16.44 -19.44
C LEU A 107 -4.50 -15.87 -20.69
N LEU A 108 -5.84 -15.83 -20.72
CA LEU A 108 -6.62 -15.54 -21.92
C LEU A 108 -6.61 -14.06 -22.32
N SER A 109 -6.15 -13.17 -21.44
CA SER A 109 -6.10 -11.73 -21.69
C SER A 109 -4.96 -11.04 -20.94
N TYR A 110 -4.50 -9.92 -21.48
CA TYR A 110 -3.53 -9.04 -20.82
C TYR A 110 -4.01 -8.58 -19.45
N LYS A 111 -5.30 -8.22 -19.33
CA LYS A 111 -5.86 -7.77 -18.05
C LYS A 111 -5.90 -8.91 -17.01
N ALA A 112 -6.17 -10.15 -17.43
CA ALA A 112 -6.09 -11.30 -16.54
C ALA A 112 -4.66 -11.54 -16.03
N GLY A 113 -3.64 -11.40 -16.89
CA GLY A 113 -2.22 -11.46 -16.51
C GLY A 113 -1.79 -10.37 -15.54
N MET A 114 -2.24 -9.13 -15.76
CA MET A 114 -2.01 -8.04 -14.80
C MET A 114 -2.70 -8.32 -13.45
N PHE A 115 -3.96 -8.80 -13.46
CA PHE A 115 -4.65 -9.16 -12.22
C PHE A 115 -4.00 -10.34 -11.51
N HIS A 116 -3.45 -11.29 -12.24
CA HIS A 116 -2.68 -12.40 -11.66
C HIS A 116 -1.47 -11.89 -10.87
N HIS A 117 -0.69 -10.96 -11.43
CA HIS A 117 0.39 -10.31 -10.69
C HIS A 117 -0.12 -9.54 -9.46
N ASN A 118 -1.25 -8.84 -9.56
CA ASN A 118 -1.85 -8.14 -8.42
C ASN A 118 -2.26 -9.10 -7.29
N ILE A 119 -2.82 -10.27 -7.63
CA ILE A 119 -3.19 -11.30 -6.64
C ILE A 119 -1.95 -11.83 -5.94
N LYS A 120 -0.88 -12.14 -6.68
CA LYS A 120 0.41 -12.55 -6.11
C LYS A 120 0.96 -11.48 -5.17
N GLU A 121 0.90 -10.21 -5.57
CA GLU A 121 1.35 -9.09 -4.75
C GLU A 121 0.56 -8.96 -3.44
N LEU A 122 -0.77 -9.05 -3.53
CA LEU A 122 -1.64 -9.07 -2.36
C LEU A 122 -1.36 -10.30 -1.49
N TYR A 123 -1.04 -11.45 -2.06
CA TYR A 123 -0.70 -12.64 -1.27
C TYR A 123 0.64 -12.46 -0.54
N TYR A 124 1.72 -12.19 -1.27
CA TYR A 124 3.08 -12.09 -0.71
C TYR A 124 3.17 -11.03 0.37
N TYR A 125 2.60 -9.84 0.14
CA TYR A 125 2.56 -8.83 1.19
C TYR A 125 1.73 -9.25 2.39
N SER A 126 0.70 -10.08 2.24
CA SER A 126 -0.11 -10.51 3.40
C SER A 126 0.63 -11.51 4.28
N ILE A 127 1.51 -12.32 3.71
CA ILE A 127 2.39 -13.27 4.43
C ILE A 127 3.77 -12.69 4.74
N ASN A 128 3.98 -11.40 4.49
CA ASN A 128 5.24 -10.69 4.62
C ASN A 128 6.44 -11.28 3.83
N ASP A 129 6.19 -11.91 2.69
CA ASP A 129 7.24 -12.35 1.78
C ASP A 129 7.66 -11.20 0.84
N ILE A 130 8.40 -10.24 1.40
CA ILE A 130 8.83 -9.03 0.68
C ILE A 130 9.76 -9.36 -0.50
N LYS A 131 10.55 -10.43 -0.41
CA LYS A 131 11.45 -10.84 -1.51
C LYS A 131 10.64 -11.33 -2.71
N SER A 132 9.63 -12.16 -2.49
CA SER A 132 8.73 -12.59 -3.55
C SER A 132 7.88 -11.44 -4.10
N ALA A 133 7.43 -10.51 -3.24
CA ALA A 133 6.73 -9.30 -3.67
C ALA A 133 7.62 -8.42 -4.57
N TYR A 134 8.89 -8.20 -4.19
CA TYR A 134 9.86 -7.45 -5.01
C TYR A 134 10.03 -8.09 -6.40
N GLN A 135 10.25 -9.40 -6.46
CA GLN A 135 10.43 -10.10 -7.73
C GLN A 135 9.15 -10.04 -8.58
N ASN A 136 7.99 -10.33 -7.98
CA ASN A 136 6.69 -10.27 -8.66
C ASN A 136 6.36 -8.87 -9.18
N SER A 137 6.67 -7.82 -8.42
CA SER A 137 6.50 -6.43 -8.85
C SER A 137 7.35 -6.10 -10.08
N LYS A 138 8.61 -6.55 -10.14
CA LYS A 138 9.46 -6.40 -11.33
C LYS A 138 8.90 -7.16 -12.52
N ASP A 139 8.43 -8.37 -12.30
CA ASP A 139 7.85 -9.22 -13.36
C ASP A 139 6.55 -8.60 -13.90
N SER A 140 5.72 -8.06 -13.01
CA SER A 140 4.47 -7.36 -13.35
C SER A 140 4.74 -6.15 -14.24
N ILE A 141 5.71 -5.30 -13.88
CA ILE A 141 6.10 -4.14 -14.67
C ILE A 141 6.60 -4.57 -16.06
N ARG A 142 7.46 -5.59 -16.15
CA ARG A 142 7.93 -6.12 -17.44
C ARG A 142 6.79 -6.69 -18.28
N PHE A 143 5.85 -7.41 -17.67
CA PHE A 143 4.67 -7.93 -18.35
C PHE A 143 3.81 -6.80 -18.91
N MET A 144 3.54 -5.77 -18.11
CA MET A 144 2.73 -4.63 -18.54
C MET A 144 3.40 -3.87 -19.70
N GLU A 145 4.71 -3.64 -19.61
CA GLU A 145 5.50 -2.93 -20.63
C GLU A 145 5.66 -3.72 -21.94
N SER A 146 5.51 -5.04 -21.90
CA SER A 146 5.55 -5.88 -23.11
C SER A 146 4.42 -5.61 -24.11
N LYS A 147 3.32 -4.95 -23.68
CA LYS A 147 2.20 -4.58 -24.54
C LYS A 147 1.84 -3.08 -24.38
N PRO A 148 2.63 -2.15 -24.97
CA PRO A 148 2.47 -0.71 -24.74
C PRO A 148 1.08 -0.15 -25.06
N ILE A 149 0.45 -0.64 -26.15
CA ILE A 149 -0.89 -0.20 -26.56
C ILE A 149 -1.91 -0.48 -25.46
N LEU A 150 -1.86 -1.66 -24.83
CA LEU A 150 -2.76 -2.03 -23.74
C LEU A 150 -2.39 -1.34 -22.43
N LEU A 151 -1.09 -1.10 -22.17
CA LEU A 151 -0.63 -0.35 -20.99
C LEU A 151 -1.26 1.05 -20.93
N THR A 152 -1.40 1.76 -22.06
CA THR A 152 -2.04 3.08 -22.07
C THR A 152 -3.50 3.07 -21.56
N GLN A 153 -4.17 1.92 -21.63
CA GLN A 153 -5.54 1.76 -21.10
C GLN A 153 -5.57 1.40 -19.60
N GLU A 154 -4.42 1.02 -19.04
CA GLU A 154 -4.28 0.48 -17.68
C GLU A 154 -3.26 1.29 -16.84
N LEU A 155 -3.07 2.58 -17.16
CA LEU A 155 -2.15 3.49 -16.45
C LEU A 155 -2.38 3.49 -14.93
N HIS A 156 -3.62 3.37 -14.49
CA HIS A 156 -3.97 3.24 -13.09
C HIS A 156 -3.27 2.05 -12.40
N ASN A 157 -3.38 0.86 -13.00
CA ASN A 157 -2.76 -0.35 -12.49
C ASN A 157 -1.23 -0.29 -12.61
N TYR A 158 -0.74 0.34 -13.68
CA TYR A 158 0.68 0.52 -13.90
C TYR A 158 1.34 1.40 -12.82
N MET A 159 0.72 2.54 -12.48
CA MET A 159 1.17 3.38 -11.36
C MET A 159 1.18 2.62 -10.03
N PHE A 160 0.20 1.73 -9.80
CA PHE A 160 0.18 0.87 -8.62
C PHE A 160 1.31 -0.16 -8.61
N ALA A 161 1.59 -0.80 -9.75
CA ALA A 161 2.71 -1.75 -9.87
C ALA A 161 4.06 -1.06 -9.58
N LEU A 162 4.27 0.15 -10.09
CA LEU A 162 5.45 0.96 -9.78
C LEU A 162 5.53 1.30 -8.28
N ASN A 163 4.42 1.71 -7.66
CA ASN A 163 4.38 1.99 -6.22
C ASN A 163 4.65 0.75 -5.36
N ASN A 164 4.16 -0.42 -5.76
CA ASN A 164 4.44 -1.67 -5.06
C ASN A 164 5.93 -2.02 -5.15
N LEU A 165 6.54 -1.88 -6.33
CA LEU A 165 7.99 -2.07 -6.48
C LEU A 165 8.77 -1.13 -5.54
N MET A 166 8.41 0.16 -5.49
CA MET A 166 9.05 1.12 -4.59
C MET A 166 8.89 0.73 -3.12
N ASN A 167 7.70 0.29 -2.70
CA ASN A 167 7.48 -0.18 -1.33
C ASN A 167 8.37 -1.40 -1.00
N ALA A 168 8.47 -2.38 -1.90
CA ALA A 168 9.33 -3.54 -1.69
C ALA A 168 10.82 -3.15 -1.67
N GLN A 169 11.25 -2.22 -2.52
CA GLN A 169 12.61 -1.69 -2.53
C GLN A 169 12.97 -1.01 -1.22
N ILE A 170 12.08 -0.17 -0.68
CA ILE A 170 12.27 0.50 0.61
C ILE A 170 12.49 -0.52 1.73
N VAL A 171 11.61 -1.50 1.86
CA VAL A 171 11.70 -2.50 2.92
C VAL A 171 12.97 -3.35 2.79
N LEU A 172 13.47 -3.53 1.56
CA LEU A 172 14.74 -4.20 1.27
C LEU A 172 15.96 -3.28 1.32
N ASN A 173 15.81 -2.03 1.80
CA ASN A 173 16.87 -1.01 1.87
C ASN A 173 17.53 -0.67 0.51
N LYS A 174 16.80 -0.81 -0.59
CA LYS A 174 17.25 -0.54 -1.96
C LYS A 174 16.93 0.90 -2.39
N TYR A 175 17.31 1.86 -1.57
CA TYR A 175 16.89 3.26 -1.71
C TYR A 175 17.30 3.91 -3.03
N GLU A 176 18.50 3.59 -3.56
CA GLU A 176 18.94 4.09 -4.86
C GLU A 176 18.08 3.59 -6.03
N GLU A 177 17.54 2.36 -5.95
CA GLU A 177 16.64 1.86 -6.98
C GLU A 177 15.28 2.58 -6.97
N VAL A 178 14.84 3.10 -5.81
CA VAL A 178 13.55 3.80 -5.66
C VAL A 178 13.51 5.09 -6.49
N LYS A 179 14.64 5.79 -6.58
CA LYS A 179 14.75 7.04 -7.36
C LYS A 179 14.43 6.81 -8.83
N ASN A 180 15.00 5.77 -9.43
CA ASN A 180 14.75 5.40 -10.83
C ASN A 180 13.25 5.14 -11.10
N ILE A 181 12.57 4.45 -10.17
CA ILE A 181 11.14 4.17 -10.30
C ILE A 181 10.30 5.43 -10.07
N THR A 182 10.72 6.31 -9.16
CA THR A 182 10.07 7.61 -8.91
C THR A 182 10.12 8.50 -10.15
N ASP A 183 11.28 8.60 -10.80
CA ASP A 183 11.46 9.37 -12.03
C ASP A 183 10.60 8.79 -13.17
N LYS A 184 10.56 7.46 -13.29
CA LYS A 184 9.68 6.77 -14.22
C LYS A 184 8.21 7.09 -13.97
N LEU A 185 7.76 7.07 -12.72
CA LEU A 185 6.40 7.40 -12.33
C LEU A 185 6.04 8.86 -12.66
N LYS A 186 6.97 9.80 -12.45
CA LYS A 186 6.82 11.23 -12.80
C LYS A 186 6.78 11.48 -14.31
N SER A 187 7.45 10.63 -15.10
CA SER A 187 7.46 10.75 -16.57
C SER A 187 6.17 10.32 -17.26
N ILE A 188 5.25 9.66 -16.52
CA ILE A 188 3.96 9.26 -17.07
C ILE A 188 3.16 10.51 -17.46
N PRO A 189 2.63 10.60 -18.69
CA PRO A 189 1.84 11.74 -19.13
C PRO A 189 0.45 11.72 -18.46
N ALA A 190 0.38 12.22 -17.23
CA ALA A 190 -0.86 12.30 -16.46
C ALA A 190 -1.76 13.42 -17.01
N ILE A 191 -2.84 13.01 -17.65
CA ILE A 191 -3.81 13.92 -18.28
C ILE A 191 -4.85 14.35 -17.25
N THR A 192 -5.37 13.39 -16.49
CA THR A 192 -6.45 13.61 -15.53
C THR A 192 -5.91 14.12 -14.19
N ILE A 193 -6.75 14.88 -13.48
CA ILE A 193 -6.45 15.30 -12.11
C ILE A 193 -6.20 14.10 -11.18
N THR A 194 -6.92 13.01 -11.37
CA THR A 194 -6.79 11.78 -10.59
C THR A 194 -5.42 11.13 -10.76
N GLU A 195 -4.88 11.12 -11.99
CA GLU A 195 -3.53 10.63 -12.26
C GLU A 195 -2.47 11.54 -11.63
N LYS A 196 -2.59 12.86 -11.80
CA LYS A 196 -1.65 13.84 -11.22
C LYS A 196 -1.58 13.72 -9.70
N VAL A 197 -2.73 13.67 -9.03
CA VAL A 197 -2.85 13.51 -7.57
C VAL A 197 -2.22 12.19 -7.10
N ARG A 198 -2.36 11.12 -7.89
CA ARG A 198 -1.82 9.80 -7.54
C ARG A 198 -0.31 9.76 -7.67
N ILE A 199 0.25 10.29 -8.76
CA ILE A 199 1.69 10.44 -8.93
C ILE A 199 2.25 11.27 -7.78
N PHE A 200 1.62 12.40 -7.48
CA PHE A 200 1.99 13.23 -6.33
C PHE A 200 2.00 12.42 -5.03
N GLY A 201 0.91 11.75 -4.66
CA GLY A 201 0.84 11.00 -3.40
C GLY A 201 1.89 9.88 -3.29
N PHE A 202 2.11 9.15 -4.39
CA PHE A 202 3.13 8.10 -4.42
C PHE A 202 4.55 8.69 -4.33
N CYS A 203 4.93 9.61 -5.21
CA CYS A 203 6.28 10.19 -5.22
C CYS A 203 6.61 10.91 -3.92
N THR A 204 5.73 11.80 -3.45
CA THR A 204 5.94 12.60 -2.23
C THR A 204 6.19 11.72 -1.01
N SER A 205 5.41 10.63 -0.86
CA SER A 205 5.63 9.70 0.25
C SER A 205 7.02 9.07 0.22
N LYS A 206 7.51 8.71 -0.97
CA LYS A 206 8.78 8.01 -1.18
C LYS A 206 9.97 8.94 -1.05
N GLU A 207 9.83 10.18 -1.50
CA GLU A 207 10.85 11.22 -1.35
C GLU A 207 11.09 11.56 0.11
N ILE A 208 10.04 11.81 0.89
CA ILE A 208 10.19 12.09 2.33
C ILE A 208 10.82 10.90 3.05
N LEU A 209 10.33 9.69 2.77
CA LEU A 209 10.89 8.49 3.37
C LEU A 209 12.36 8.30 2.99
N TYR A 210 12.73 8.51 1.73
CA TYR A 210 14.12 8.48 1.29
C TYR A 210 14.99 9.48 2.07
N LEU A 211 14.55 10.73 2.21
CA LEU A 211 15.29 11.76 2.93
C LEU A 211 15.44 11.42 4.43
N THR A 212 14.40 10.87 5.05
CA THR A 212 14.44 10.39 6.45
C THR A 212 15.42 9.23 6.60
N HIS A 213 15.29 8.17 5.81
CA HIS A 213 16.09 6.95 5.94
C HIS A 213 17.52 7.07 5.39
N THR A 214 17.86 8.17 4.72
CA THR A 214 19.25 8.50 4.33
C THR A 214 19.88 9.58 5.22
N GLY A 215 19.18 10.04 6.26
CA GLY A 215 19.71 11.02 7.21
C GLY A 215 19.78 12.45 6.68
N ARG A 216 19.15 12.73 5.52
CA ARG A 216 19.09 14.05 4.85
C ARG A 216 17.98 14.92 5.44
N TYR A 217 17.94 15.03 6.76
CA TYR A 217 16.81 15.60 7.49
C TYR A 217 16.56 17.08 7.16
N LYS A 218 17.62 17.88 7.02
CA LYS A 218 17.49 19.30 6.67
C LYS A 218 16.75 19.49 5.35
N GLU A 219 17.15 18.74 4.32
CA GLU A 219 16.51 18.78 3.01
C GLU A 219 15.07 18.26 3.06
N GLY A 220 14.82 17.22 3.87
CA GLY A 220 13.46 16.75 4.15
C GLY A 220 12.57 17.84 4.71
N LEU A 221 13.04 18.57 5.72
CA LEU A 221 12.29 19.64 6.38
C LEU A 221 12.00 20.82 5.44
N GLU A 222 12.94 21.17 4.56
CA GLU A 222 12.74 22.18 3.52
C GLU A 222 11.72 21.71 2.47
N HIS A 223 11.75 20.43 2.10
CA HIS A 223 10.81 19.82 1.15
C HIS A 223 9.36 19.81 1.67
N VAL A 224 9.16 19.62 2.99
CA VAL A 224 7.82 19.63 3.61
C VAL A 224 7.05 20.91 3.31
N ALA A 225 7.69 22.08 3.33
CA ALA A 225 7.02 23.35 3.02
C ALA A 225 6.47 23.40 1.58
N THR A 226 7.18 22.78 0.63
CA THR A 226 6.71 22.65 -0.76
C THR A 226 5.52 21.69 -0.84
N ILE A 227 5.57 20.59 -0.10
CA ILE A 227 4.50 19.59 -0.04
C ILE A 227 3.22 20.17 0.57
N GLU A 228 3.32 21.00 1.61
CA GLU A 228 2.16 21.65 2.23
C GLU A 228 1.36 22.47 1.21
N ASN A 229 2.06 23.28 0.40
CA ASN A 229 1.43 24.07 -0.65
C ASN A 229 0.73 23.20 -1.71
N GLN A 230 1.37 22.09 -2.11
CA GLN A 230 0.76 21.14 -3.06
C GLN A 230 -0.44 20.40 -2.45
N LEU A 231 -0.38 20.07 -1.17
CA LEU A 231 -1.48 19.42 -0.45
C LEU A 231 -2.70 20.33 -0.31
N LEU A 232 -2.54 21.65 -0.18
CA LEU A 232 -3.69 22.57 -0.16
C LEU A 232 -4.58 22.39 -1.41
N PHE A 233 -3.97 22.12 -2.57
CA PHE A 233 -4.69 21.90 -3.83
C PHE A 233 -5.23 20.47 -3.99
N TYR A 234 -4.56 19.47 -3.39
CA TYR A 234 -4.86 18.04 -3.59
C TYR A 234 -5.58 17.35 -2.44
N GLN A 235 -5.66 17.93 -1.23
CA GLN A 235 -6.14 17.27 -0.01
C GLN A 235 -7.55 16.65 -0.11
N ASN A 236 -8.44 17.27 -0.88
CA ASN A 236 -9.81 16.77 -1.09
C ASN A 236 -9.92 15.79 -2.28
N LYS A 237 -8.86 15.64 -3.05
CA LYS A 237 -8.80 14.80 -4.27
C LYS A 237 -7.96 13.54 -4.05
N ILE A 238 -7.01 13.59 -3.12
CA ILE A 238 -6.14 12.47 -2.78
C ILE A 238 -6.92 11.37 -2.06
N HIS A 239 -6.67 10.14 -2.48
CA HIS A 239 -7.21 8.97 -1.81
C HIS A 239 -6.68 8.90 -0.37
N LYS A 240 -7.56 8.63 0.59
CA LYS A 240 -7.27 8.82 2.02
C LYS A 240 -6.08 8.03 2.55
N PRO A 241 -5.96 6.72 2.27
CA PRO A 241 -4.72 5.98 2.55
C PRO A 241 -3.44 6.63 2.03
N ALA A 242 -3.44 7.19 0.81
CA ALA A 242 -2.25 7.85 0.29
C ALA A 242 -1.94 9.15 1.05
N PHE A 243 -2.97 9.90 1.43
CA PHE A 243 -2.83 11.08 2.29
C PHE A 243 -2.29 10.73 3.68
N PHE A 244 -2.78 9.65 4.29
CA PHE A 244 -2.30 9.19 5.60
C PHE A 244 -0.85 8.76 5.55
N VAL A 245 -0.41 8.05 4.49
CA VAL A 245 1.01 7.71 4.30
C VAL A 245 1.87 8.96 4.19
N VAL A 246 1.45 9.96 3.40
CA VAL A 246 2.22 11.22 3.29
C VAL A 246 2.33 11.91 4.65
N CYS A 247 1.23 12.02 5.40
CA CYS A 247 1.23 12.65 6.71
C CYS A 247 2.10 11.88 7.71
N ALA A 248 2.04 10.55 7.72
CA ALA A 248 2.82 9.70 8.62
C ALA A 248 4.33 9.81 8.34
N ASN A 249 4.74 9.82 7.07
CA ASN A 249 6.16 9.97 6.73
C ASN A 249 6.70 11.36 7.11
N ILE A 250 5.88 12.41 6.98
CA ILE A 250 6.25 13.77 7.42
C ILE A 250 6.30 13.86 8.95
N GLU A 251 5.32 13.27 9.64
CA GLU A 251 5.31 13.15 11.09
C GLU A 251 6.59 12.47 11.58
N GLU A 252 6.94 11.31 11.02
CA GLU A 252 8.16 10.57 11.36
C GLU A 252 9.42 11.43 11.19
N LEU A 253 9.56 12.12 10.06
CA LEU A 253 10.67 13.05 9.83
C LEU A 253 10.77 14.10 10.96
N PHE A 254 9.65 14.69 11.36
CA PHE A 254 9.63 15.65 12.46
C PHE A 254 9.97 15.02 13.80
N ILE A 255 9.50 13.80 14.09
CA ILE A 255 9.85 13.07 15.31
C ILE A 255 11.36 12.81 15.37
N VAL A 256 11.95 12.30 14.27
CA VAL A 256 13.40 12.05 14.17
C VAL A 256 14.21 13.31 14.44
N CYS A 257 13.74 14.47 13.96
CA CYS A 257 14.36 15.77 14.20
C CYS A 257 14.06 16.38 15.59
N GLY A 258 13.34 15.70 16.48
CA GLY A 258 12.93 16.23 17.79
C GLY A 258 11.91 17.38 17.72
N LYS A 259 11.23 17.56 16.57
CA LYS A 259 10.26 18.62 16.30
C LYS A 259 8.82 18.17 16.63
N PHE A 260 8.59 17.82 17.90
CA PHE A 260 7.36 17.15 18.35
C PHE A 260 6.07 17.94 18.14
N LYS A 261 6.09 19.27 18.22
CA LYS A 261 4.90 20.11 17.96
C LYS A 261 4.46 20.01 16.49
N GLN A 262 5.42 20.04 15.55
CA GLN A 262 5.13 19.84 14.13
C GLN A 262 4.70 18.40 13.85
N ALA A 263 5.35 17.41 14.46
CA ALA A 263 4.91 16.01 14.35
C ALA A 263 3.45 15.84 14.78
N LEU A 264 3.06 16.43 15.91
CA LEU A 264 1.68 16.41 16.40
C LEU A 264 0.70 17.03 15.40
N HIS A 265 1.09 18.14 14.75
CA HIS A 265 0.26 18.78 13.73
C HIS A 265 -0.05 17.82 12.57
N TRP A 266 0.95 17.11 12.07
CA TRP A 266 0.81 16.15 10.97
C TRP A 266 0.04 14.90 11.38
N ASN A 267 0.32 14.36 12.56
CA ASN A 267 -0.43 13.22 13.10
C ASN A 267 -1.92 13.56 13.28
N ASN A 268 -2.25 14.78 13.72
CA ASN A 268 -3.63 15.24 13.84
C ASN A 268 -4.36 15.33 12.48
N LYS A 269 -3.67 15.53 11.35
CA LYS A 269 -4.31 15.44 10.02
C LYS A 269 -4.81 14.01 9.72
N ILE A 270 -4.19 12.99 10.32
CA ILE A 270 -4.61 11.59 10.23
C ILE A 270 -5.77 11.34 11.20
N LEU A 271 -5.55 11.65 12.49
CA LEU A 271 -6.51 11.34 13.58
C LEU A 271 -7.83 12.10 13.47
N ASN A 272 -7.84 13.28 12.85
CA ASN A 272 -9.06 14.08 12.67
C ASN A 272 -9.89 13.67 11.45
N ASP A 273 -9.46 12.71 10.61
CA ASP A 273 -10.33 12.22 9.53
C ASP A 273 -11.44 11.34 10.12
N PRO A 274 -12.73 11.61 9.83
CA PRO A 274 -13.85 10.89 10.43
C PRO A 274 -13.90 9.39 10.07
N ARG A 275 -13.12 8.96 9.06
CA ARG A 275 -13.06 7.55 8.63
C ARG A 275 -11.83 6.83 9.15
N ILE A 276 -10.94 7.48 9.92
CA ILE A 276 -9.64 6.91 10.29
C ILE A 276 -9.77 5.56 11.01
N GLU A 277 -10.80 5.37 11.83
CA GLU A 277 -11.06 4.09 12.51
C GLU A 277 -11.31 2.92 11.55
N SER A 278 -11.75 3.18 10.32
CA SER A 278 -11.90 2.16 9.26
C SER A 278 -10.56 1.74 8.65
N PHE A 279 -9.49 2.50 8.93
CA PHE A 279 -8.13 2.24 8.48
C PHE A 279 -7.27 1.84 9.67
N TYR A 280 -7.56 0.67 10.23
CA TYR A 280 -7.05 0.20 11.52
C TYR A 280 -5.54 0.41 11.71
N ASP A 281 -4.72 -0.03 10.74
CA ASP A 281 -3.25 0.07 10.86
C ASP A 281 -2.82 1.55 10.98
N PHE A 282 -3.38 2.43 10.14
CA PHE A 282 -3.09 3.87 10.20
C PHE A 282 -3.55 4.50 11.52
N TYR A 283 -4.75 4.14 11.99
CA TYR A 283 -5.25 4.65 13.27
C TYR A 283 -4.38 4.19 14.43
N SER A 284 -4.05 2.89 14.48
CA SER A 284 -3.23 2.31 15.54
C SER A 284 -1.87 3.01 15.62
N ASN A 285 -1.19 3.18 14.49
CA ASN A 285 0.10 3.86 14.42
C ASN A 285 0.00 5.33 14.85
N ALA A 286 -0.98 6.06 14.31
CA ALA A 286 -1.20 7.47 14.64
C ALA A 286 -1.46 7.67 16.15
N ARG A 287 -2.20 6.76 16.79
CA ARG A 287 -2.44 6.77 18.24
C ARG A 287 -1.17 6.49 19.05
N ILE A 288 -0.34 5.57 18.59
CA ILE A 288 0.96 5.27 19.22
C ILE A 288 1.87 6.49 19.15
N SER A 289 2.04 7.07 17.95
CA SER A 289 2.79 8.30 17.78
C SER A 289 2.22 9.44 18.62
N GLU A 290 0.90 9.61 18.69
CA GLU A 290 0.26 10.65 19.52
C GLU A 290 0.69 10.55 20.98
N MET A 291 0.72 9.33 21.53
CA MET A 291 1.14 9.10 22.92
C MET A 291 2.63 9.37 23.12
N ILE A 292 3.50 8.92 22.20
CA ILE A 292 4.95 9.19 22.26
C ILE A 292 5.22 10.69 22.13
N ILE A 293 4.61 11.36 21.15
CA ILE A 293 4.76 12.80 20.95
C ILE A 293 4.31 13.58 22.19
N HIS A 294 3.18 13.22 22.81
CA HIS A 294 2.75 13.90 24.04
C HIS A 294 3.64 13.59 25.23
N TYR A 295 4.22 12.39 25.31
CA TYR A 295 5.23 12.06 26.32
C TYR A 295 6.48 12.94 26.17
N GLU A 296 6.97 13.11 24.94
CA GLU A 296 8.11 14.00 24.62
C GLU A 296 7.84 15.47 24.87
N LEU A 297 6.58 15.88 24.75
CA LEU A 297 6.12 17.22 25.09
C LEU A 297 5.76 17.38 26.57
N GLU A 298 6.06 16.39 27.42
CA GLU A 298 5.79 16.37 28.86
C GLU A 298 4.30 16.55 29.24
N ASN A 299 3.39 16.22 28.33
CA ASN A 299 1.93 16.34 28.53
C ASN A 299 1.37 15.10 29.24
N THR A 300 1.79 14.83 30.46
CA THR A 300 1.48 13.60 31.21
C THR A 300 -0.02 13.30 31.33
N GLU A 301 -0.84 14.30 31.66
CA GLU A 301 -2.31 14.17 31.75
C GLU A 301 -2.93 13.73 30.43
N LYS A 302 -2.45 14.29 29.31
CA LYS A 302 -2.91 13.93 27.97
C LYS A 302 -2.54 12.49 27.66
N VAL A 303 -1.31 12.06 27.93
CA VAL A 303 -0.89 10.66 27.73
C VAL A 303 -1.79 9.69 28.52
N GLN A 304 -2.11 10.00 29.79
CA GLN A 304 -3.01 9.16 30.60
C GLN A 304 -4.42 9.02 29.99
N SER A 305 -4.97 10.13 29.46
CA SER A 305 -6.27 10.12 28.77
C SER A 305 -6.22 9.31 27.46
N LEU A 306 -5.14 9.45 26.69
CA LEU A 306 -4.92 8.72 25.45
C LEU A 306 -4.77 7.20 25.66
N LEU A 307 -4.07 6.78 26.72
CA LEU A 307 -3.93 5.37 27.09
C LEU A 307 -5.29 4.72 27.38
N LYS A 308 -6.15 5.38 28.16
CA LYS A 308 -7.49 4.86 28.50
C LYS A 308 -8.36 4.67 27.26
N SER A 309 -8.39 5.67 26.39
CA SER A 309 -9.20 5.64 25.15
C SER A 309 -8.67 4.61 24.14
N TYR A 310 -7.35 4.50 24.00
CA TYR A 310 -6.74 3.52 23.09
C TYR A 310 -6.91 2.08 23.59
N TYR A 311 -6.77 1.82 24.90
CA TYR A 311 -7.06 0.50 25.48
C TYR A 311 -8.52 0.06 25.22
N LYS A 312 -9.48 0.99 25.34
CA LYS A 312 -10.89 0.73 25.01
C LYS A 312 -11.06 0.35 23.54
N PHE A 313 -10.39 1.07 22.64
CA PHE A 313 -10.40 0.77 21.20
C PHE A 313 -9.84 -0.64 20.89
N LEU A 314 -8.70 -1.02 21.46
CA LEU A 314 -8.10 -2.35 21.25
C LEU A 314 -9.01 -3.47 21.75
N THR A 315 -9.65 -3.26 22.91
CA THR A 315 -10.58 -4.22 23.50
C THR A 315 -11.84 -4.38 22.65
N LYS A 316 -12.45 -3.27 22.18
CA LYS A 316 -13.65 -3.28 21.33
C LYS A 316 -13.42 -4.07 20.04
N ASN A 317 -12.25 -3.92 19.42
CA ASN A 317 -11.92 -4.57 18.16
C ASN A 317 -11.38 -6.00 18.30
N LYS A 318 -11.37 -6.56 19.54
CA LYS A 318 -10.81 -7.89 19.86
C LYS A 318 -9.39 -8.08 19.33
N ARG A 319 -8.57 -7.03 19.44
CA ARG A 319 -7.22 -6.96 18.88
C ARG A 319 -6.23 -6.43 19.90
N LYS A 320 -6.11 -7.16 21.01
CA LYS A 320 -5.06 -6.94 22.01
C LYS A 320 -3.82 -7.70 21.56
N PHE A 321 -2.99 -7.03 20.77
CA PHE A 321 -1.67 -7.54 20.39
C PHE A 321 -0.67 -7.33 21.53
N LYS A 322 0.42 -8.09 21.52
CA LYS A 322 1.42 -8.07 22.59
C LYS A 322 2.17 -6.74 22.58
N TYR A 323 2.53 -6.25 21.41
CA TYR A 323 3.19 -4.96 21.22
C TYR A 323 2.38 -3.79 21.81
N GLU A 324 1.14 -3.60 21.37
CA GLU A 324 0.28 -2.50 21.83
C GLU A 324 -0.01 -2.59 23.33
N SER A 325 -0.19 -3.81 23.86
CA SER A 325 -0.42 -4.04 25.29
C SER A 325 0.82 -3.71 26.12
N GLY A 326 2.00 -4.12 25.65
CA GLY A 326 3.29 -3.81 26.26
C GLY A 326 3.57 -2.30 26.26
N LEU A 327 3.27 -1.61 25.16
CA LEU A 327 3.40 -0.15 25.06
C LEU A 327 2.48 0.59 26.05
N ILE A 328 1.21 0.17 26.16
CA ILE A 328 0.27 0.76 27.12
C ILE A 328 0.78 0.58 28.55
N TYR A 329 1.28 -0.62 28.87
CA TYR A 329 1.84 -0.93 30.18
C TYR A 329 3.08 -0.08 30.48
N PHE A 330 4.03 -0.04 29.54
CA PHE A 330 5.23 0.78 29.62
C PHE A 330 4.91 2.26 29.85
N LEU A 331 4.06 2.86 29.00
CA LEU A 331 3.70 4.27 29.13
C LEU A 331 2.98 4.55 30.44
N LYS A 332 2.14 3.63 30.93
CA LYS A 332 1.52 3.77 32.24
C LYS A 332 2.56 3.77 33.38
N ASN A 333 3.61 2.96 33.28
CA ASN A 333 4.64 2.88 34.31
C ASN A 333 5.52 4.13 34.32
N VAL A 334 6.08 4.54 33.18
CA VAL A 334 7.03 5.65 33.11
C VAL A 334 6.44 6.99 33.57
N LEU A 335 5.13 7.17 33.45
CA LEU A 335 4.44 8.37 33.95
C LEU A 335 4.39 8.46 35.48
N ASN A 336 4.60 7.35 36.20
CA ASN A 336 4.56 7.29 37.66
C ASN A 336 5.94 7.15 38.30
N ILE A 337 7.00 6.91 37.51
CA ILE A 337 8.35 6.75 38.02
C ILE A 337 9.01 8.12 38.17
N THR A 338 9.47 8.42 39.38
CA THR A 338 10.15 9.70 39.70
C THR A 338 11.67 9.58 39.78
N ARG A 339 12.19 8.38 39.98
CA ARG A 339 13.64 8.13 40.14
C ARG A 339 14.30 7.86 38.78
N PRO A 340 15.35 8.62 38.39
CA PRO A 340 15.99 8.45 37.08
C PRO A 340 16.52 7.04 36.80
N LYS A 341 17.02 6.35 37.83
CA LYS A 341 17.52 4.97 37.71
C LYS A 341 16.38 4.00 37.37
N GLU A 342 15.29 4.06 38.12
CA GLU A 342 14.10 3.21 37.90
C GLU A 342 13.47 3.51 36.53
N LEU A 343 13.49 4.77 36.10
CA LEU A 343 12.98 5.17 34.79
C LEU A 343 13.80 4.51 33.69
N LYS A 344 15.14 4.63 33.75
CA LYS A 344 16.05 3.99 32.80
C LYS A 344 15.92 2.47 32.78
N GLU A 345 15.71 1.84 33.94
CA GLU A 345 15.46 0.40 34.04
C GLU A 345 14.16 -0.01 33.31
N GLU A 346 13.09 0.79 33.42
CA GLU A 346 11.83 0.54 32.72
C GLU A 346 11.98 0.69 31.19
N PHE A 347 12.74 1.68 30.74
CA PHE A 347 13.12 1.83 29.32
C PHE A 347 13.88 0.59 28.80
N ILE A 348 14.87 0.10 29.55
CA ILE A 348 15.63 -1.10 29.18
C ILE A 348 14.72 -2.32 29.15
N ARG A 349 13.89 -2.53 30.19
CA ARG A 349 12.95 -3.65 30.27
C ARG A 349 12.06 -3.71 29.03
N PHE A 350 11.46 -2.58 28.65
CA PHE A 350 10.57 -2.52 27.52
C PHE A 350 11.30 -2.71 26.19
N ARG A 351 12.52 -2.16 26.02
CA ARG A 351 13.35 -2.44 24.83
C ARG A 351 13.61 -3.94 24.67
N GLU A 352 13.96 -4.65 25.74
CA GLU A 352 14.20 -6.10 25.70
C GLU A 352 12.91 -6.91 25.44
N GLU A 353 11.75 -6.38 25.84
CA GLU A 353 10.44 -6.94 25.48
C GLU A 353 10.19 -6.79 23.97
N LEU A 354 10.43 -5.59 23.42
CA LEU A 354 10.28 -5.32 21.99
C LEU A 354 11.21 -6.19 21.13
N LEU A 355 12.48 -6.32 21.51
CA LEU A 355 13.45 -7.18 20.80
C LEU A 355 13.02 -8.66 20.79
N ARG A 356 12.26 -9.12 21.80
CA ARG A 356 11.67 -10.46 21.79
C ARG A 356 10.48 -10.54 20.83
N LEU A 357 9.62 -9.53 20.83
CA LEU A 357 8.47 -9.45 19.92
C LEU A 357 8.88 -9.33 18.45
N THR A 358 10.03 -8.73 18.12
CA THR A 358 10.55 -8.71 16.74
C THR A 358 10.85 -10.11 16.16
N LYS A 359 10.93 -11.14 17.01
CA LYS A 359 11.13 -12.54 16.59
C LYS A 359 9.81 -13.29 16.39
N ASP A 360 8.70 -12.72 16.86
CA ASP A 360 7.36 -13.31 16.67
C ASP A 360 6.86 -12.94 15.27
N PRO A 361 6.59 -13.93 14.38
CA PRO A 361 6.17 -13.66 13.00
C PRO A 361 4.86 -12.88 12.89
N TYR A 362 4.07 -12.79 13.97
CA TYR A 362 2.81 -12.04 14.00
C TYR A 362 2.93 -10.65 14.64
N GLU A 363 4.04 -10.33 15.29
CA GLU A 363 4.28 -9.04 15.97
C GLU A 363 5.43 -8.23 15.35
N LYS A 364 6.34 -8.88 14.62
CA LYS A 364 7.52 -8.26 13.99
C LYS A 364 7.21 -7.03 13.14
N GLU A 365 6.00 -6.93 12.61
CA GLU A 365 5.63 -5.87 11.67
C GLU A 365 4.93 -4.67 12.36
N ALA A 366 4.62 -4.78 13.66
CA ALA A 366 4.18 -3.61 14.44
C ALA A 366 5.29 -2.54 14.55
N PHE A 367 6.51 -2.90 14.17
CA PHE A 367 7.73 -2.09 14.24
C PHE A 367 8.04 -1.33 12.93
N ASP A 368 7.24 -1.48 11.88
CA ASP A 368 7.52 -0.91 10.55
C ASP A 368 7.26 0.60 10.43
N PHE A 369 6.56 1.21 11.40
CA PHE A 369 6.01 2.57 11.25
C PHE A 369 6.68 3.63 12.12
N PHE A 370 7.08 3.26 13.33
CA PHE A 370 7.84 4.11 14.24
C PHE A 370 8.93 3.24 14.85
N ASP A 371 10.20 3.65 14.71
CA ASP A 371 11.32 2.92 15.27
C ASP A 371 11.40 3.12 16.79
N LEU A 372 10.45 2.50 17.49
CA LEU A 372 10.30 2.60 18.92
C LEU A 372 11.54 2.08 19.64
N ILE A 373 12.25 1.11 19.07
CA ILE A 373 13.51 0.59 19.62
C ILE A 373 14.57 1.69 19.60
N ALA A 374 14.79 2.34 18.45
CA ALA A 374 15.76 3.44 18.35
C ALA A 374 15.35 4.64 19.22
N TRP A 375 14.05 4.90 19.37
CA TRP A 375 13.56 5.90 20.32
C TRP A 375 13.89 5.54 21.78
N LEU A 376 13.66 4.29 22.21
CA LEU A 376 14.04 3.81 23.56
C LEU A 376 15.55 3.90 23.76
N GLU A 377 16.36 3.52 22.77
CA GLU A 377 17.82 3.63 22.82
C GLU A 377 18.27 5.08 23.05
N SER A 378 17.64 6.05 22.37
CA SER A 378 17.91 7.47 22.59
C SER A 378 17.69 7.90 24.05
N LYS A 379 16.67 7.36 24.71
CA LYS A 379 16.37 7.62 26.13
C LYS A 379 17.31 6.91 27.08
N ILE A 380 17.71 5.68 26.77
CA ILE A 380 18.62 4.87 27.60
C ILE A 380 20.03 5.46 27.57
N GLU A 381 20.49 5.89 26.38
CA GLU A 381 21.82 6.46 26.16
C GLU A 381 21.88 7.96 26.45
N ASN A 382 20.74 8.62 26.64
CA ASN A 382 20.62 10.07 26.79
C ASN A 382 21.26 10.82 25.62
N ARG A 383 20.91 10.42 24.40
CA ARG A 383 21.40 11.00 23.14
C ARG A 383 20.21 11.42 22.27
N PRO A 384 20.38 12.42 21.38
CA PRO A 384 19.32 12.79 20.45
C PRO A 384 18.88 11.62 19.58
N PHE A 385 17.57 11.47 19.39
CA PHE A 385 16.99 10.41 18.55
C PHE A 385 17.54 10.45 17.12
N GLU A 386 17.72 11.65 16.57
CA GLU A 386 18.37 11.90 15.28
C GLU A 386 19.72 11.18 15.14
N THR A 387 20.55 11.20 16.20
CA THR A 387 21.89 10.62 16.20
C THR A 387 21.83 9.09 16.15
N ILE A 388 20.93 8.48 16.94
CA ILE A 388 20.72 7.02 16.93
C ILE A 388 20.26 6.56 15.56
N MET A 389 19.32 7.29 14.94
CA MET A 389 18.84 6.98 13.59
C MET A 389 19.96 7.04 12.54
N LYS A 390 20.82 8.08 12.59
CA LYS A 390 21.99 8.19 11.69
C LYS A 390 22.97 7.02 11.84
N GLU A 391 23.22 6.57 13.05
CA GLU A 391 24.11 5.41 13.31
C GLU A 391 23.52 4.10 12.79
N LYS A 392 22.19 3.94 12.89
CA LYS A 392 21.49 2.76 12.36
C LYS A 392 21.55 2.70 10.84
N ILE A 393 21.42 3.85 10.18
CA ILE A 393 21.59 3.98 8.72
C ILE A 393 23.00 3.51 8.33
N GLY A 394 24.05 4.01 8.99
CA GLY A 394 25.43 3.64 8.69
C GLY A 394 25.81 2.16 8.95
N LYS A 395 24.97 1.39 9.67
CA LYS A 395 25.14 -0.05 9.89
C LYS A 395 24.30 -0.91 8.93
N ALA A 396 23.31 -0.31 8.25
CA ALA A 396 22.41 -0.99 7.32
C ALA A 396 22.91 -0.97 5.87
N TYR A 397 23.89 -0.11 5.58
CA TYR A 397 24.74 -0.13 4.37
C TYR A 397 26.09 -0.75 4.71
#